data_AF-A0A2M6P0C6-F1
#
_entry.id   AF-A0A2M6P0C6-F1
#
_cell.length_a   1.000
_cell.length_b   1.000
_cell.length_c   1.000
_cell.angle_alpha   90.00
_cell.angle_beta   90.00
_cell.angle_gamma   90.00
#
_symmetry.space_group_name_H-M   'P 1'
#
loop_
_entity.id
_entity.type
_entity.pdbx_description
1 polymer ?
#
loop_
_entity_poly.entity_id
_entity_poly.type
_entity_poly.pdbx_seq_one_letter_code
_entity_poly.pdbx_strand_id
1 'polypeptide(L)'
;MHFFHSSIQKLQTQTEARLKEHTSPSLDFFILIGLSSAIVSLGLLLDNTSVIIGGMVVAPLLTPIFGLSLRIILFRPLGMMSSLISIFLGSLCAIVLAMFVGYLVLLIEGKDLLLTSEILSRAAPNLLFFLVAFFSGLAGAYAYVKPEVLSSVTGIAISVALVPPLAVTGLGIAMNELSISTESFILFLLNFVGICLGSIFMFLILGFGTKTT
;
A
#
# COMPACT_ATOMS: atom_id res chain seq x y z
N MET A 1 -5.09 30.99 22.23
CA MET A 1 -5.63 29.81 21.53
C MET A 1 -5.80 29.98 20.01
N HIS A 2 -6.04 31.19 19.48
CA HIS A 2 -6.30 31.41 18.04
C HIS A 2 -5.11 31.13 17.08
N PHE A 3 -3.86 31.16 17.56
CA PHE A 3 -2.65 30.93 16.74
C PHE A 3 -2.36 29.44 16.46
N PHE A 4 -2.82 28.55 17.36
CA PHE A 4 -2.61 27.10 17.23
C PHE A 4 -3.59 26.49 16.21
N HIS A 5 -4.85 26.95 16.23
CA HIS A 5 -5.90 26.53 15.29
C HIS A 5 -5.60 26.88 13.84
N SER A 6 -5.13 28.09 13.56
CA SER A 6 -4.80 28.52 12.20
C SER A 6 -3.66 27.69 11.60
N SER A 7 -2.75 27.20 12.44
CA SER A 7 -1.63 26.36 12.04
C SER A 7 -2.10 24.94 11.70
N ILE A 8 -2.96 24.33 12.52
CA ILE A 8 -3.53 22.99 12.26
C ILE A 8 -4.40 23.01 10.99
N GLN A 9 -5.23 24.04 10.80
CA GLN A 9 -6.11 24.13 9.63
C GLN A 9 -5.34 24.33 8.32
N LYS A 10 -4.23 25.08 8.35
CA LYS A 10 -3.29 25.17 7.22
C LYS A 10 -2.64 23.82 6.92
N LEU A 11 -2.19 23.09 7.95
CA LEU A 11 -1.56 21.78 7.81
C LEU A 11 -2.52 20.74 7.21
N GLN A 12 -3.78 20.72 7.67
CA GLN A 12 -4.84 19.89 7.11
C GLN A 12 -5.08 20.21 5.64
N THR A 13 -5.25 21.49 5.30
CA THR A 13 -5.53 21.91 3.92
C THR A 13 -4.39 21.56 2.97
N GLN A 14 -3.13 21.73 3.41
CA GLN A 14 -1.95 21.31 2.65
C GLN A 14 -1.87 19.79 2.48
N THR A 15 -2.18 19.03 3.53
CA THR A 15 -2.21 17.57 3.47
C THR A 15 -3.30 17.09 2.51
N GLU A 16 -4.49 17.68 2.55
CA GLU A 16 -5.59 17.37 1.62
C GLU A 16 -5.23 17.70 0.16
N ALA A 17 -4.53 18.81 -0.08
CA ALA A 17 -4.10 19.21 -1.43
C ALA A 17 -3.11 18.17 -2.00
N ARG A 18 -2.10 17.78 -1.22
CA ARG A 18 -1.12 16.74 -1.61
C ARG A 18 -1.77 15.39 -1.84
N LEU A 19 -2.73 15.01 -0.99
CA LEU A 19 -3.48 13.78 -1.16
C LEU A 19 -4.30 13.82 -2.45
N LYS A 20 -4.99 14.92 -2.76
CA LYS A 20 -5.82 15.06 -3.97
C LYS A 20 -5.01 14.91 -5.26
N GLU A 21 -3.82 15.49 -5.32
CA GLU A 21 -2.91 15.42 -6.47
C GLU A 21 -2.54 13.96 -6.82
N HIS A 22 -2.58 13.07 -5.83
CA HIS A 22 -2.18 11.67 -5.95
C HIS A 22 -3.30 10.65 -5.62
N THR A 23 -4.55 11.07 -5.38
CA THR A 23 -5.68 10.13 -5.12
C THR A 23 -6.57 9.86 -6.31
N SER A 24 -6.60 10.73 -7.31
CA SER A 24 -7.27 10.41 -8.57
C SER A 24 -6.50 9.29 -9.27
N PRO A 25 -7.15 8.19 -9.68
CA PRO A 25 -6.49 7.10 -10.40
C PRO A 25 -6.03 7.63 -11.77
N SER A 26 -4.80 8.14 -11.80
CA SER A 26 -4.15 8.64 -13.00
C SER A 26 -3.54 7.49 -13.78
N LEU A 27 -3.26 7.73 -15.05
CA LEU A 27 -2.57 6.76 -15.90
C LEU A 27 -1.20 6.38 -15.28
N ASP A 28 -0.47 7.37 -14.75
CA ASP A 28 0.81 7.17 -14.06
C ASP A 28 0.69 6.25 -12.84
N PHE A 29 -0.39 6.39 -12.05
CA PHE A 29 -0.64 5.52 -10.90
C PHE A 29 -0.73 4.04 -11.31
N PHE A 30 -1.48 3.74 -12.38
CA PHE A 30 -1.61 2.38 -12.88
C PHE A 30 -0.34 1.85 -13.52
N ILE A 31 0.39 2.67 -14.29
CA ILE A 31 1.68 2.29 -14.85
C ILE A 31 2.67 1.92 -13.73
N LEU A 32 2.80 2.77 -12.72
CA LEU A 32 3.76 2.56 -11.63
C LEU A 32 3.41 1.32 -10.80
N ILE A 33 2.13 1.11 -10.47
CA ILE A 33 1.69 -0.11 -9.79
C ILE A 33 1.94 -1.34 -10.64
N GLY A 34 1.65 -1.26 -11.93
CA GLY A 34 1.84 -2.37 -12.84
C GLY A 34 3.29 -2.78 -12.99
N LEU A 35 4.18 -1.81 -13.23
CA LEU A 35 5.62 -2.02 -13.31
C LEU A 35 6.18 -2.53 -11.98
N SER A 36 5.76 -1.94 -10.86
CA SER A 36 6.15 -2.41 -9.52
C SER A 36 5.75 -3.87 -9.31
N SER A 37 4.51 -4.23 -9.64
CA SER A 37 4.01 -5.60 -9.52
C SER A 37 4.80 -6.57 -10.39
N ALA A 38 5.13 -6.19 -11.63
CA ALA A 38 5.94 -7.02 -12.52
C ALA A 38 7.36 -7.26 -11.97
N ILE A 39 8.03 -6.20 -11.51
CA ILE A 39 9.38 -6.29 -10.92
C ILE A 39 9.35 -7.16 -9.66
N VAL A 40 8.38 -6.93 -8.77
CA VAL A 40 8.21 -7.71 -7.53
C VAL A 40 7.90 -9.17 -7.85
N SER A 41 7.06 -9.45 -8.85
CA SER A 41 6.74 -10.82 -9.27
C SER A 41 7.99 -11.55 -9.78
N LEU A 42 8.81 -10.90 -10.61
CA LEU A 42 10.09 -11.47 -11.04
C LEU A 42 11.06 -11.66 -9.87
N GLY A 43 11.13 -10.71 -8.94
CA GLY A 43 11.94 -10.83 -7.73
C GLY A 43 11.52 -12.01 -6.85
N LEU A 44 10.21 -12.23 -6.72
CA LEU A 44 9.64 -13.38 -5.99
C LEU A 44 10.00 -14.71 -6.65
N LEU A 45 9.89 -14.80 -7.98
CA LEU A 45 10.25 -16.00 -8.74
C LEU A 45 11.77 -16.27 -8.74
N LEU A 46 12.59 -15.22 -8.67
CA LEU A 46 14.04 -15.31 -8.54
C LEU A 46 14.53 -15.53 -7.09
N ASP A 47 13.62 -15.57 -6.12
CA ASP A 47 13.93 -15.62 -4.67
C ASP A 47 14.93 -14.52 -4.24
N ASN A 48 14.76 -13.30 -4.78
CA ASN A 48 15.69 -12.20 -4.60
C ASN A 48 15.05 -11.01 -3.88
N THR A 49 15.31 -10.91 -2.58
CA THR A 49 14.81 -9.84 -1.71
C THR A 49 15.21 -8.44 -2.19
N SER A 50 16.40 -8.26 -2.78
CA SER A 50 16.85 -6.95 -3.26
C SER A 50 16.01 -6.44 -4.44
N VAL A 51 15.65 -7.31 -5.38
CA VAL A 51 14.75 -6.98 -6.50
C VAL A 51 13.34 -6.68 -6.00
N ILE A 52 12.86 -7.49 -5.05
CA ILE A 52 11.55 -7.27 -4.40
C ILE A 52 11.50 -5.88 -3.76
N ILE A 53 12.48 -5.53 -2.93
CA ILE A 53 12.55 -4.21 -2.28
C ILE A 53 12.63 -3.08 -3.33
N GLY A 54 13.45 -3.24 -4.36
CA GLY A 54 13.56 -2.25 -5.45
C GLY A 54 12.24 -1.99 -6.17
N GLY A 55 11.48 -3.05 -6.46
CA GLY A 55 10.16 -2.95 -7.07
C GLY A 55 9.12 -2.28 -6.16
N MET A 56 9.16 -2.54 -4.85
CA MET A 56 8.20 -1.99 -3.88
C MET A 56 8.25 -0.47 -3.75
N VAL A 57 9.43 0.14 -3.93
CA VAL A 57 9.62 1.60 -3.82
C VAL A 57 8.85 2.36 -4.89
N VAL A 58 8.53 1.71 -6.01
CA VAL A 58 7.91 2.33 -7.18
C VAL A 58 6.39 2.54 -7.01
N ALA A 59 5.71 1.72 -6.21
CA ALA A 59 4.25 1.72 -6.15
C ALA A 59 3.67 2.82 -5.23
N PRO A 60 2.83 3.73 -5.75
CA PRO A 60 2.22 4.83 -4.99
C PRO A 60 0.98 4.43 -4.17
N LEU A 61 0.89 3.19 -3.65
CA LEU A 61 -0.31 2.67 -2.95
C LEU A 61 -0.55 3.31 -1.57
N LEU A 62 0.47 3.84 -0.91
CA LEU A 62 0.30 4.46 0.42
C LEU A 62 -0.52 5.75 0.38
N THR A 63 -0.35 6.55 -0.67
CA THR A 63 -1.02 7.85 -0.79
C THR A 63 -2.54 7.74 -0.74
N PRO A 64 -3.21 6.85 -1.52
CA PRO A 64 -4.65 6.68 -1.40
C PRO A 64 -5.08 6.08 -0.05
N ILE A 65 -4.23 5.31 0.64
CA ILE A 65 -4.52 4.78 1.99
C ILE A 65 -4.51 5.89 3.05
N PHE A 66 -3.51 6.78 3.02
CA PHE A 66 -3.50 7.98 3.87
C PHE A 66 -4.67 8.91 3.53
N GLY A 67 -4.99 9.03 2.23
CA GLY A 67 -6.15 9.76 1.74
C GLY A 67 -7.47 9.22 2.28
N LEU A 68 -7.63 7.90 2.31
CA LEU A 68 -8.79 7.25 2.92
C LEU A 68 -8.87 7.55 4.41
N SER A 69 -7.77 7.34 5.13
CA SER A 69 -7.66 7.54 6.59
C SER A 69 -8.02 8.98 7.00
N LEU A 70 -7.52 9.98 6.27
CA LEU A 70 -7.84 11.38 6.54
C LEU A 70 -9.32 11.68 6.30
N ARG A 71 -9.89 11.18 5.20
CA ARG A 71 -11.28 11.46 4.83
C ARG A 71 -12.29 10.76 5.74
N ILE A 72 -11.91 9.63 6.35
CA ILE A 72 -12.67 8.98 7.43
C ILE A 72 -12.79 9.95 8.62
N ILE A 73 -11.67 10.52 9.08
CA ILE A 73 -11.65 11.46 10.21
C ILE A 73 -12.45 12.73 9.92
N LEU A 74 -12.36 13.24 8.68
CA LEU A 74 -13.05 14.47 8.27
C LEU A 74 -14.51 14.25 7.87
N PHE A 75 -15.04 13.03 7.96
CA PHE A 75 -16.40 12.65 7.55
C PHE A 75 -16.76 13.13 6.12
N ARG A 76 -15.86 12.89 5.15
CA ARG A 76 -16.03 13.29 3.73
C ARG A 76 -16.33 12.09 2.82
N PRO A 77 -17.58 11.60 2.75
CA PRO A 77 -17.92 10.31 2.12
C PRO A 77 -17.59 10.23 0.63
N LEU A 78 -17.81 11.31 -0.14
CA LEU A 78 -17.50 11.32 -1.57
C LEU A 78 -16.01 11.08 -1.86
N GLY A 79 -15.13 11.66 -1.04
CA GLY A 79 -13.69 11.45 -1.18
C GLY A 79 -13.24 10.07 -0.69
N MET A 80 -13.93 9.50 0.31
CA MET A 80 -13.62 8.16 0.82
C MET A 80 -13.82 7.12 -0.28
N MET A 81 -14.93 7.21 -1.01
CA MET A 81 -15.22 6.32 -2.14
C MET A 81 -14.15 6.42 -3.24
N SER A 82 -13.72 7.64 -3.59
CA SER A 82 -12.63 7.80 -4.55
C SER A 82 -11.33 7.14 -4.10
N SER A 83 -11.00 7.20 -2.80
CA SER A 83 -9.78 6.58 -2.27
C SER A 83 -9.88 5.05 -2.29
N LEU A 84 -11.03 4.51 -1.88
CA LEU A 84 -11.32 3.07 -1.93
C LEU A 84 -11.27 2.54 -3.36
N ILE A 85 -11.84 3.26 -4.33
CA ILE A 85 -11.78 2.90 -5.75
C ILE A 85 -10.34 2.85 -6.23
N SER A 86 -9.51 3.85 -5.90
CA SER A 86 -8.10 3.86 -6.30
C SER A 86 -7.31 2.71 -5.67
N ILE A 87 -7.54 2.39 -4.40
CA ILE A 87 -6.91 1.24 -3.72
C ILE A 87 -7.36 -0.06 -4.39
N PHE A 88 -8.67 -0.22 -4.62
CA PHE A 88 -9.23 -1.43 -5.21
C PHE A 88 -8.72 -1.65 -6.64
N LEU A 89 -8.83 -0.65 -7.51
CA LEU A 89 -8.37 -0.74 -8.90
C LEU A 89 -6.85 -0.90 -8.98
N GLY A 90 -6.09 -0.22 -8.12
CA GLY A 90 -4.64 -0.38 -8.03
C GLY A 90 -4.26 -1.80 -7.61
N SER A 91 -4.90 -2.33 -6.56
CA SER A 91 -4.66 -3.70 -6.08
C SER A 91 -5.03 -4.74 -7.13
N LEU A 92 -6.15 -4.54 -7.82
CA LEU A 92 -6.58 -5.40 -8.92
C LEU A 92 -5.58 -5.36 -10.09
N CYS A 93 -5.12 -4.18 -10.47
CA CYS A 93 -4.09 -4.01 -11.49
C CYS A 93 -2.80 -4.76 -11.11
N ALA A 94 -2.34 -4.63 -9.86
CA ALA A 94 -1.17 -5.35 -9.37
C ALA A 94 -1.35 -6.88 -9.47
N ILE A 95 -2.47 -7.42 -9.00
CA ILE A 95 -2.78 -8.86 -9.04
C ILE A 95 -2.83 -9.37 -10.49
N VAL A 96 -3.53 -8.66 -11.38
CA VAL A 96 -3.68 -9.06 -12.79
C VAL A 96 -2.33 -9.07 -13.50
N LEU A 97 -1.48 -8.07 -13.25
CA LEU A 97 -0.14 -8.03 -13.87
C LEU A 97 0.79 -9.09 -13.29
N ALA A 98 0.73 -9.36 -11.99
CA ALA A 98 1.51 -10.45 -11.40
C ALA A 98 1.09 -11.82 -11.95
N MET A 99 -0.22 -12.04 -12.10
CA MET A 99 -0.77 -13.24 -12.74
C MET A 99 -0.29 -13.36 -14.19
N PHE A 100 -0.33 -12.27 -14.96
CA PHE A 100 0.16 -12.25 -16.34
C PHE A 100 1.66 -12.56 -16.42
N VAL A 101 2.48 -11.99 -15.53
CA VAL A 101 3.91 -12.31 -15.44
C VAL A 101 4.11 -13.78 -15.11
N GLY A 102 3.36 -14.35 -14.16
CA GLY A 102 3.41 -15.78 -13.85
C GLY A 102 3.12 -16.65 -15.07
N TYR A 103 2.06 -16.37 -15.82
CA TYR A 103 1.74 -17.10 -17.06
C TYR A 103 2.80 -16.92 -18.15
N LEU A 104 3.37 -15.72 -18.30
CA LEU A 104 4.46 -15.49 -19.24
C LEU A 104 5.69 -16.32 -18.89
N VAL A 105 6.09 -16.39 -17.62
CA VAL A 105 7.25 -17.18 -17.20
C VAL A 105 6.99 -18.67 -17.40
N LEU A 106 5.79 -19.17 -17.08
CA LEU A 106 5.38 -20.55 -17.39
C LEU A 106 5.53 -20.87 -18.89
N LEU A 107 5.12 -19.94 -19.76
CA LEU A 107 5.22 -20.11 -21.21
C LEU A 107 6.67 -20.12 -21.70
N ILE A 108 7.54 -19.29 -21.11
CA ILE A 108 8.95 -19.15 -21.51
C ILE A 108 9.79 -20.33 -21.02
N GLU A 109 9.65 -20.72 -19.75
CA GLU A 109 10.48 -21.75 -19.14
C GLU A 109 9.95 -23.17 -19.38
N GLY A 110 8.66 -23.33 -19.70
CA GLY A 110 8.04 -24.62 -20.00
C GLY A 110 8.06 -25.59 -18.81
N LYS A 111 8.24 -25.08 -17.59
CA LYS A 111 8.29 -25.83 -16.33
C LYS A 111 7.33 -25.22 -15.32
N ASP A 112 6.90 -26.03 -14.36
CA ASP A 112 6.13 -25.54 -13.22
C ASP A 112 6.92 -24.46 -12.48
N LEU A 113 6.24 -23.36 -12.14
CA LEU A 113 6.81 -22.32 -11.30
C LEU A 113 7.14 -22.93 -9.93
N LEU A 114 8.35 -22.68 -9.45
CA LEU A 114 8.77 -23.15 -8.14
C LEU A 114 8.22 -22.22 -7.06
N LEU A 115 7.71 -22.81 -5.97
CA LEU A 115 7.41 -22.07 -4.75
C LEU A 115 8.72 -21.67 -4.07
N THR A 116 9.07 -20.39 -4.19
CA THR A 116 10.27 -19.83 -3.58
C THR A 116 10.05 -19.52 -2.10
N SER A 117 11.15 -19.36 -1.37
CA SER A 117 11.09 -19.04 0.07
C SER A 117 10.42 -17.68 0.31
N GLU A 118 10.68 -16.71 -0.56
CA GLU A 118 10.04 -15.40 -0.52
C GLU A 118 8.52 -15.49 -0.76
N ILE A 119 8.04 -16.30 -1.71
CA ILE A 119 6.60 -16.51 -1.93
C ILE A 119 5.92 -17.05 -0.67
N LEU A 120 6.49 -18.10 -0.08
CA LEU A 120 5.95 -18.74 1.13
C LEU A 120 5.95 -17.79 2.32
N SER A 121 6.99 -16.96 2.46
CA SER A 121 7.09 -15.98 3.56
C SER A 121 5.98 -14.91 3.50
N ARG A 122 5.41 -14.66 2.32
CA ARG A 122 4.32 -13.70 2.10
C ARG A 122 2.93 -14.34 2.03
N ALA A 123 2.86 -15.67 2.19
CA ALA A 123 1.64 -16.46 2.29
C ALA A 123 1.32 -16.88 3.73
N ALA A 124 2.01 -16.32 4.74
CA ALA A 124 1.77 -16.65 6.14
C ALA A 124 1.19 -15.44 6.90
N PRO A 125 -0.15 -15.32 7.05
CA PRO A 125 -0.74 -14.23 7.81
C PRO A 125 -0.30 -14.28 9.27
N ASN A 126 0.23 -13.18 9.79
CA ASN A 126 0.74 -13.08 11.17
C ASN A 126 0.35 -11.73 11.81
N LEU A 127 -0.08 -11.78 13.07
CA LEU A 127 -0.38 -10.60 13.89
C LEU A 127 0.80 -9.63 14.01
N LEU A 128 2.05 -10.11 13.97
CA LEU A 128 3.23 -9.26 13.99
C LEU A 128 3.30 -8.36 12.75
N PHE A 129 2.90 -8.85 11.58
CA PHE A 129 2.82 -8.01 10.37
C PHE A 129 1.76 -6.93 10.50
N PHE A 130 0.63 -7.23 11.15
CA PHE A 130 -0.37 -6.21 11.47
C PHE A 130 0.21 -5.11 12.38
N LEU A 131 0.97 -5.47 13.42
CA LEU A 131 1.61 -4.48 14.29
C LEU A 131 2.63 -3.63 13.54
N VAL A 132 3.45 -4.24 12.69
CA VAL A 132 4.37 -3.51 11.80
C VAL A 132 3.59 -2.54 10.92
N ALA A 133 2.52 -2.99 10.27
CA ALA A 133 1.66 -2.17 9.44
C ALA A 133 1.04 -1.00 10.22
N PHE A 134 0.59 -1.24 11.45
CA PHE A 134 0.05 -0.21 12.34
C PHE A 134 1.09 0.87 12.69
N PHE A 135 2.28 0.46 13.14
CA PHE A 135 3.35 1.42 13.47
C PHE A 135 3.87 2.16 12.24
N SER A 136 3.92 1.50 11.08
CA SER A 136 4.22 2.15 9.81
C SER A 136 3.13 3.12 9.38
N GLY A 137 1.85 2.84 9.64
CA GLY A 137 0.76 3.79 9.47
C GLY A 137 0.95 5.04 10.33
N LEU A 138 1.32 4.86 11.61
CA LEU A 138 1.64 5.97 12.52
C LEU A 138 2.79 6.83 11.97
N ALA A 139 3.94 6.20 11.69
CA ALA A 139 5.12 6.88 11.18
C ALA A 139 4.85 7.55 9.82
N GLY A 140 4.11 6.85 8.95
CA GLY A 140 3.79 7.28 7.59
C GLY A 140 2.91 8.51 7.59
N ALA A 141 1.82 8.49 8.35
CA ALA A 141 0.94 9.65 8.51
C ALA A 141 1.67 10.85 9.11
N TYR A 142 2.55 10.65 10.11
CA TYR A 142 3.35 11.71 10.68
C TYR A 142 4.32 12.34 9.65
N ALA A 143 5.04 11.50 8.90
CA ALA A 143 5.96 11.93 7.86
C ALA A 143 5.23 12.60 6.68
N TYR A 144 4.04 12.13 6.33
CA TYR A 144 3.24 12.70 5.24
C TYR A 144 2.73 14.11 5.55
N VAL A 145 2.42 14.38 6.81
CA VAL A 145 1.99 15.69 7.30
C VAL A 145 3.15 16.68 7.40
N LYS A 146 4.37 16.20 7.67
CA LYS A 146 5.56 17.05 7.85
C LYS A 146 6.49 17.02 6.63
N PRO A 147 6.56 18.10 5.81
CA PRO A 147 7.37 18.16 4.59
C PRO A 147 8.85 17.80 4.78
N GLU A 148 9.40 18.14 5.94
CA GLU A 148 10.82 17.96 6.30
C GLU A 148 11.22 16.48 6.43
N VAL A 149 10.25 15.59 6.65
CA VAL A 149 10.46 14.15 6.91
C VAL A 149 9.87 13.28 5.80
N LEU A 150 9.37 13.88 4.73
CA LEU A 150 8.72 13.16 3.63
C LEU A 150 9.66 12.19 2.90
N SER A 151 10.97 12.46 2.90
CA SER A 151 12.00 11.54 2.40
C SER A 151 12.07 10.22 3.18
N SER A 152 11.55 10.18 4.41
CA SER A 152 11.45 8.96 5.23
C SER A 152 10.23 8.09 4.88
N VAL A 153 9.28 8.61 4.09
CA VAL A 153 8.08 7.88 3.66
C VAL A 153 8.44 6.66 2.81
N THR A 154 9.53 6.73 2.04
CA THR A 154 10.04 5.61 1.26
C THR A 154 10.45 4.42 2.13
N GLY A 155 11.14 4.66 3.26
CA GLY A 155 11.50 3.59 4.21
C GLY A 155 10.30 2.93 4.87
N ILE A 156 9.22 3.70 5.06
CA ILE A 156 7.95 3.23 5.64
C ILE A 156 7.18 2.40 4.62
N ALA A 157 7.20 2.79 3.34
CA ALA A 157 6.64 2.02 2.23
C ALA A 157 7.30 0.65 2.06
N ILE A 158 8.63 0.60 2.22
CA ILE A 158 9.40 -0.65 2.17
C ILE A 158 9.01 -1.58 3.33
N SER A 159 8.73 -1.04 4.52
CA SER A 159 8.51 -1.82 5.74
C SER A 159 7.21 -2.63 5.76
N VAL A 160 6.12 -2.13 5.14
CA VAL A 160 4.80 -2.81 5.21
C VAL A 160 4.52 -3.71 4.03
N ALA A 161 5.25 -3.52 2.92
CA ALA A 161 5.19 -4.40 1.77
C ALA A 161 3.77 -4.72 1.30
N LEU A 162 3.03 -3.73 0.77
CA LEU A 162 1.69 -3.97 0.21
C LEU A 162 1.72 -4.66 -1.15
N VAL A 163 2.72 -4.35 -1.99
CA VAL A 163 2.84 -4.93 -3.34
C VAL A 163 3.19 -6.41 -3.32
N PRO A 164 4.14 -6.91 -2.49
CA PRO A 164 4.51 -8.32 -2.53
C PRO A 164 3.36 -9.30 -2.22
N PRO A 165 2.51 -9.09 -1.20
CA PRO A 165 1.34 -9.94 -0.98
C PRO A 165 0.34 -9.89 -2.14
N LEU A 166 0.15 -8.74 -2.81
CA LEU A 166 -0.67 -8.64 -4.03
C LEU A 166 -0.03 -9.41 -5.20
N ALA A 167 1.29 -9.31 -5.36
CA ALA A 167 2.03 -10.03 -6.39
C ALA A 167 1.98 -11.55 -6.16
N VAL A 168 2.18 -12.01 -4.91
CA VAL A 168 2.00 -13.43 -4.54
C VAL A 168 0.56 -13.88 -4.74
N THR A 169 -0.43 -13.02 -4.48
CA THR A 169 -1.84 -13.33 -4.79
C THR A 169 -2.02 -13.64 -6.28
N GLY A 170 -1.45 -12.82 -7.17
CA GLY A 170 -1.50 -13.02 -8.62
C GLY A 170 -0.70 -14.22 -9.10
N LEU A 171 0.52 -14.40 -8.59
CA LEU A 171 1.37 -15.57 -8.89
C LEU A 171 0.72 -16.87 -8.43
N GLY A 172 0.15 -16.91 -7.22
CA GLY A 172 -0.57 -18.08 -6.71
C GLY A 172 -1.72 -18.50 -7.63
N ILE A 173 -2.43 -17.55 -8.24
CA ILE A 173 -3.46 -17.85 -9.25
C ILE A 173 -2.82 -18.45 -10.52
N ALA A 174 -1.73 -17.87 -11.01
CA ALA A 174 -1.02 -18.39 -12.17
C ALA A 174 -0.47 -19.82 -11.93
N MET A 175 -0.09 -20.13 -10.69
CA MET A 175 0.41 -21.43 -10.24
C MET A 175 -0.69 -22.45 -9.90
N ASN A 176 -1.97 -22.06 -9.96
CA ASN A 176 -3.11 -22.83 -9.42
C ASN A 176 -3.03 -23.14 -7.91
N GLU A 177 -2.23 -22.38 -7.16
CA GLU A 177 -2.08 -22.46 -5.70
C GLU A 177 -3.03 -21.47 -5.01
N LEU A 178 -4.32 -21.81 -5.01
CA LEU A 178 -5.38 -20.96 -4.43
C LEU A 178 -5.21 -20.72 -2.93
N SER A 179 -4.60 -21.66 -2.20
CA SER A 179 -4.31 -21.49 -0.76
C SER A 179 -3.36 -20.31 -0.54
N ILE A 180 -2.22 -20.32 -1.25
CA ILE A 180 -1.20 -19.26 -1.18
C ILE A 180 -1.75 -17.92 -1.63
N SER A 181 -2.58 -17.93 -2.69
CA SER A 181 -3.23 -16.72 -3.17
C SER A 181 -4.15 -16.10 -2.10
N THR A 182 -4.97 -16.93 -1.45
CA THR A 182 -5.91 -16.49 -0.41
C THR A 182 -5.17 -15.99 0.84
N GLU A 183 -4.17 -16.73 1.31
CA GLU A 183 -3.41 -16.37 2.51
C GLU A 183 -2.62 -15.07 2.32
N SER A 184 -2.03 -14.88 1.14
CA SER A 184 -1.32 -13.64 0.79
C SER A 184 -2.26 -12.45 0.66
N PHE A 185 -3.46 -12.67 0.11
CA PHE A 185 -4.49 -11.63 0.04
C PHE A 185 -4.99 -11.23 1.45
N ILE A 186 -5.15 -12.20 2.35
CA ILE A 186 -5.46 -11.92 3.77
C ILE A 186 -4.34 -11.10 4.41
N LEU A 187 -3.07 -11.44 4.15
CA LEU A 187 -1.92 -10.64 4.65
C LEU A 187 -1.95 -9.21 4.11
N PHE A 188 -2.27 -9.02 2.81
CA PHE A 188 -2.50 -7.68 2.24
C PHE A 188 -3.59 -6.92 3.00
N LEU A 189 -4.74 -7.55 3.26
CA LEU A 189 -5.85 -6.91 3.98
C LEU A 189 -5.46 -6.53 5.41
N LEU A 190 -4.75 -7.40 6.13
CA LEU A 190 -4.24 -7.10 7.47
C LEU A 190 -3.31 -5.89 7.45
N ASN A 191 -2.39 -5.84 6.48
CA ASN A 191 -1.49 -4.72 6.32
C ASN A 191 -2.22 -3.43 5.96
N PHE A 192 -3.18 -3.50 5.04
CA PHE A 192 -4.03 -2.37 4.65
C PHE A 192 -4.80 -1.80 5.85
N VAL A 193 -5.47 -2.65 6.62
CA VAL A 193 -6.21 -2.25 7.83
C VAL A 193 -5.28 -1.69 8.89
N GLY A 194 -4.13 -2.33 9.11
CA GLY A 194 -3.10 -1.86 10.05
C GLY A 194 -2.64 -0.44 9.72
N ILE A 195 -2.25 -0.18 8.46
CA ILE A 195 -1.85 1.16 8.01
C ILE A 195 -2.99 2.15 8.20
N CYS A 196 -4.22 1.80 7.80
CA CYS A 196 -5.39 2.68 7.96
C CYS A 196 -5.58 3.09 9.42
N LEU A 197 -5.61 2.12 10.34
CA LEU A 197 -5.82 2.36 11.76
C LEU A 197 -4.67 3.19 12.38
N GLY A 198 -3.43 2.85 12.06
CA GLY A 198 -2.26 3.62 12.52
C GLY A 198 -2.29 5.06 12.00
N SER A 199 -2.63 5.24 10.73
CA SER A 199 -2.73 6.56 10.11
C SER A 199 -3.85 7.40 10.73
N ILE A 200 -5.02 6.79 10.98
CA ILE A 200 -6.13 7.44 11.66
C ILE A 200 -5.70 7.91 13.05
N PHE A 201 -5.06 7.01 13.83
CA PHE A 201 -4.62 7.33 15.18
C PHE A 201 -3.61 8.49 15.19
N MET A 202 -2.65 8.50 14.26
CA MET A 202 -1.69 9.60 14.15
C MET A 202 -2.35 10.92 13.74
N PHE A 203 -3.25 10.91 12.75
CA PHE A 203 -3.97 12.11 12.36
C PHE A 203 -4.80 12.69 13.51
N LEU A 204 -5.43 11.84 14.33
CA LEU A 204 -6.13 12.28 15.54
C LEU A 204 -5.17 12.92 16.57
N ILE A 205 -4.00 12.32 16.81
CA ILE A 205 -2.94 12.90 17.67
C ILE A 205 -2.51 14.27 17.17
N LEU A 206 -2.42 14.45 15.85
CA LEU A 206 -2.06 15.72 15.21
C LEU A 206 -3.21 16.75 15.21
N GLY A 207 -4.36 16.44 15.82
CA GLY A 207 -5.51 17.34 15.93
C GLY A 207 -6.35 17.42 14.66
N PHE A 208 -6.27 16.41 13.79
CA PHE A 208 -7.14 16.35 12.62
C PHE A 208 -8.53 15.85 13.04
N GLY A 209 -9.60 16.52 12.59
CA GLY A 209 -10.99 16.13 12.89
C GLY A 209 -11.59 16.72 14.17
N THR A 210 -10.82 17.39 15.03
CA THR A 210 -11.40 18.13 16.16
C THR A 210 -12.12 19.39 15.67
N LYS A 211 -13.44 19.32 15.49
CA LYS A 211 -14.30 20.51 15.54
C LYS A 211 -14.37 20.96 17.00
N THR A 212 -13.57 21.96 17.37
CA THR A 212 -13.94 22.79 18.51
C THR A 212 -15.14 23.62 18.07
N THR A 213 -16.33 23.18 18.49
CA THR A 213 -17.45 24.09 18.79
C THR A 213 -16.98 25.24 19.66
#